data_AF-A0A815GDV9-F1
#
_entry.id   AF-A0A815GDV9-F1
#
_cell.length_a   1.000
_cell.length_b   1.000
_cell.length_c   1.000
_cell.angle_alpha   90.00
_cell.angle_beta   90.00
_cell.angle_gamma   90.00
#
_symmetry.space_group_name_H-M   'P 1'
#
loop_
_entity.id
_entity.type
_entity.pdbx_description
1 polymer ?
#
loop_
_entity_poly.entity_id
_entity_poly.type
_entity_poly.pdbx_seq_one_letter_code
_entity_poly.pdbx_strand_id
1 'polypeptide(L)'
;MRSSLTVCLIGFLAPFTIILYCYGYTIYYVRKHNSTIITIKQRTILRRDLIILRRIILLLTVLTSSAVPHVAFPIVYIIIGSLPKWLVSLEWALTILALLSISLVIPRISPYLKTLRAKKRFYKVSITQSQSTSF
;
A
#
# COMPACT_ATOMS: atom_id res chain seq x y z
N MET A 1 -23.67 -11.27 -21.28
CA MET A 1 -22.89 -10.09 -20.84
C MET A 1 -23.02 -9.80 -19.34
N ARG A 2 -24.22 -9.69 -18.76
CA ARG A 2 -24.41 -9.37 -17.33
C ARG A 2 -23.75 -10.37 -16.36
N SER A 3 -23.80 -11.66 -16.66
CA SER A 3 -23.17 -12.73 -15.88
C SER A 3 -21.63 -12.74 -15.91
N SER A 4 -21.01 -12.20 -16.96
CA SER A 4 -19.54 -12.11 -17.04
C SER A 4 -18.99 -10.98 -16.15
N LEU A 5 -19.73 -9.87 -16.05
CA LEU A 5 -19.36 -8.75 -15.20
C LEU A 5 -19.50 -9.04 -13.71
N THR A 6 -20.54 -9.77 -13.31
CA THR A 6 -20.70 -10.18 -11.91
C THR A 6 -19.58 -11.13 -11.48
N VAL A 7 -19.15 -12.05 -12.36
CA VAL A 7 -18.00 -12.93 -12.10
C VAL A 7 -16.70 -12.14 -11.98
N CYS A 8 -16.46 -11.13 -12.83
CA CYS A 8 -15.30 -10.24 -12.68
C CYS A 8 -15.37 -9.41 -11.39
N LEU A 9 -16.53 -8.89 -11.03
CA LEU A 9 -16.75 -8.13 -9.79
C LEU A 9 -16.47 -8.96 -8.55
N ILE A 10 -17.03 -10.17 -8.49
CA ILE A 10 -16.85 -11.08 -7.36
C ILE A 10 -15.39 -11.56 -7.33
N GLY A 11 -14.83 -11.94 -8.48
CA GLY A 11 -13.44 -12.36 -8.60
C GLY A 11 -12.45 -11.26 -8.23
N PHE A 12 -12.80 -9.99 -8.41
CA PHE A 12 -11.99 -8.87 -7.96
C PHE A 12 -12.25 -8.51 -6.50
N LEU A 13 -13.49 -8.34 -6.06
CA LEU A 13 -13.79 -7.85 -4.70
C LEU A 13 -13.55 -8.91 -3.60
N ALA A 14 -13.88 -10.17 -3.86
CA ALA A 14 -13.78 -11.24 -2.87
C ALA A 14 -12.36 -11.47 -2.33
N PRO A 15 -11.30 -11.63 -3.16
CA PRO A 15 -9.95 -11.80 -2.63
C PRO A 15 -9.51 -10.58 -1.83
N PHE A 16 -9.88 -9.36 -2.25
CA PHE A 16 -9.53 -8.15 -1.53
C PHE A 16 -10.18 -8.06 -0.16
N THR A 17 -11.48 -8.36 -0.04
CA THR A 17 -12.17 -8.33 1.27
C THR A 17 -11.64 -9.41 2.21
N ILE A 18 -11.35 -10.61 1.69
CA ILE A 18 -10.74 -11.71 2.47
C ILE A 18 -9.36 -11.29 2.99
N ILE A 19 -8.52 -10.73 2.13
CA ILE A 19 -7.17 -10.26 2.50
C ILE A 19 -7.27 -9.17 3.57
N LEU A 20 -8.16 -8.19 3.39
CA LEU A 20 -8.32 -7.07 4.32
C LEU A 20 -8.85 -7.53 5.68
N TYR A 21 -9.80 -8.48 5.68
CA TYR A 21 -10.33 -9.08 6.91
C TYR A 21 -9.27 -9.91 7.65
N CYS A 22 -8.53 -10.76 6.93
CA CYS A 22 -7.45 -11.58 7.49
C CYS A 22 -6.36 -10.70 8.14
N TYR A 23 -5.95 -9.63 7.46
CA TYR A 23 -4.97 -8.70 8.00
C TYR A 23 -5.51 -7.89 9.18
N GLY A 24 -6.75 -7.43 9.12
CA GLY A 24 -7.43 -6.75 10.23
C GLY A 24 -7.48 -7.64 11.48
N TYR A 25 -7.84 -8.92 11.29
CA TYR A 25 -7.87 -9.92 12.36
C TYR A 25 -6.48 -10.17 12.94
N THR A 26 -5.44 -10.27 12.09
CA THR A 26 -4.06 -10.46 12.56
C THR A 26 -3.59 -9.29 13.42
N ILE A 27 -3.86 -8.05 13.03
CA ILE A 27 -3.51 -6.87 13.83
C ILE A 27 -4.28 -6.87 15.16
N TYR A 28 -5.57 -7.19 15.13
CA TYR A 28 -6.39 -7.27 16.34
C TYR A 28 -5.87 -8.34 17.31
N TYR A 29 -5.60 -9.54 16.80
CA TYR A 29 -5.04 -10.65 17.58
C TYR A 29 -3.70 -10.28 18.21
N VAL A 30 -2.79 -9.71 17.41
CA VAL A 30 -1.48 -9.24 17.88
C VAL A 30 -1.61 -8.19 18.98
N ARG A 31 -2.52 -7.22 18.85
CA ARG A 31 -2.74 -6.18 19.87
C ARG A 31 -3.29 -6.77 21.16
N LYS A 32 -4.20 -7.73 21.06
CA LYS A 32 -4.85 -8.38 22.21
C LYS A 32 -3.90 -9.32 22.97
N HIS A 33 -3.04 -10.06 22.26
CA HIS A 33 -2.11 -11.03 22.87
C HIS A 33 -0.72 -10.46 23.21
N ASN A 34 -0.44 -9.19 22.88
CA ASN A 34 0.86 -8.57 23.17
C ASN A 34 1.17 -8.43 24.68
N SER A 35 0.18 -8.65 25.54
CA SER A 35 0.30 -8.58 27.00
C SER A 35 0.93 -9.82 27.62
N THR A 36 1.06 -10.93 26.89
CA THR A 36 1.55 -12.22 27.41
C THR A 36 3.04 -12.38 27.09
N ILE A 37 3.92 -12.09 28.07
CA ILE A 37 5.38 -12.37 28.13
C ILE A 37 6.04 -12.64 26.77
N ILE A 38 6.21 -11.59 25.96
CA ILE A 38 6.93 -11.67 24.68
C ILE A 38 8.40 -11.32 24.95
N THR A 39 9.31 -12.21 24.60
CA THR A 39 10.75 -11.94 24.68
C THR A 39 11.14 -10.74 23.79
N ILE A 40 12.18 -10.00 24.18
CA ILE A 40 12.63 -8.78 23.45
C ILE A 40 12.87 -9.07 21.95
N LYS A 41 13.40 -10.27 21.63
CA LYS A 41 13.61 -10.73 20.24
C LYS A 41 12.30 -10.97 19.48
N GLN A 42 11.28 -11.55 20.12
CA GLN A 42 9.98 -11.72 19.48
C GLN A 42 9.30 -10.36 19.24
N ARG A 43 9.44 -9.40 20.15
CA ARG A 43 8.87 -8.05 20.00
C ARG A 43 9.43 -7.29 18.79
N THR A 44 10.72 -7.44 18.49
CA THR A 44 11.35 -6.78 17.32
C THR A 44 10.91 -7.43 16.00
N ILE A 45 10.80 -8.76 15.96
CA ILE A 45 10.25 -9.49 14.79
C ILE A 45 8.80 -9.06 14.55
N LEU A 46 7.97 -9.06 15.59
CA LEU A 46 6.56 -8.68 15.50
C LEU A 46 6.38 -7.23 15.01
N ARG A 47 7.20 -6.29 15.51
CA ARG A 47 7.20 -4.90 15.01
C ARG A 47 7.58 -4.81 13.53
N ARG A 48 8.58 -5.57 13.08
CA ARG A 48 8.98 -5.61 11.68
C ARG A 48 7.84 -6.13 10.81
N ASP A 49 7.21 -7.21 11.23
CA ASP A 49 6.14 -7.85 10.47
C ASP A 49 4.89 -6.95 10.41
N LEU A 50 4.52 -6.27 11.50
CA LEU A 50 3.47 -5.25 11.49
C LEU A 50 3.76 -4.07 10.54
N ILE A 51 5.03 -3.65 10.43
CA ILE A 51 5.43 -2.59 9.49
C ILE A 51 5.27 -3.08 8.05
N ILE A 52 5.66 -4.33 7.76
CA ILE A 52 5.47 -4.94 6.44
C ILE A 52 3.97 -5.07 6.13
N LEU A 53 3.18 -5.57 7.09
CA LEU A 53 1.73 -5.69 6.97
C LEU A 53 1.07 -4.36 6.63
N ARG A 54 1.42 -3.30 7.36
CA ARG A 54 0.90 -1.95 7.13
C ARG A 54 1.23 -1.44 5.73
N ARG A 55 2.41 -1.78 5.21
CA ARG A 55 2.83 -1.43 3.84
C ARG A 55 2.03 -2.19 2.79
N ILE A 56 1.80 -3.48 2.99
CA ILE A 56 0.97 -4.31 2.12
C ILE A 56 -0.46 -3.76 2.10
N ILE A 57 -1.06 -3.48 3.27
CA ILE A 57 -2.40 -2.89 3.36
C ILE A 57 -2.46 -1.56 2.60
N LEU A 58 -1.45 -0.68 2.78
CA LEU A 58 -1.43 0.61 2.09
C LEU A 58 -1.36 0.44 0.57
N LEU A 59 -0.50 -0.44 0.07
CA LEU A 59 -0.44 -0.79 -1.35
C LEU A 59 -1.77 -1.35 -1.85
N LEU A 60 -2.38 -2.25 -1.08
CA LEU A 60 -3.66 -2.86 -1.40
C LEU A 60 -4.77 -1.81 -1.49
N THR A 61 -4.82 -0.85 -0.55
CA THR A 61 -5.81 0.25 -0.57
C THR A 61 -5.61 1.20 -1.75
N VAL A 62 -4.37 1.48 -2.12
CA VAL A 62 -4.09 2.30 -3.31
C VAL A 62 -4.55 1.56 -4.57
N LEU A 63 -4.20 0.27 -4.67
CA LEU A 63 -4.59 -0.57 -5.79
C LEU A 63 -6.11 -0.70 -5.93
N THR A 64 -6.85 -0.94 -4.83
CA THR A 64 -8.31 -0.97 -4.87
C THR A 64 -8.89 0.38 -5.28
N SER A 65 -8.43 1.48 -4.68
CA SER A 65 -8.92 2.82 -5.03
C SER A 65 -8.72 3.16 -6.51
N SER A 66 -7.66 2.63 -7.12
CA SER A 66 -7.38 2.79 -8.55
C SER A 66 -8.22 1.87 -9.45
N ALA A 67 -8.57 0.68 -8.97
CA ALA A 67 -9.32 -0.31 -9.74
C ALA A 67 -10.84 -0.12 -9.66
N VAL A 68 -11.34 0.46 -8.56
CA VAL A 68 -12.77 0.75 -8.35
C VAL A 68 -13.40 1.55 -9.50
N PRO A 69 -12.79 2.64 -10.03
CA PRO A 69 -13.34 3.38 -11.16
C PRO A 69 -13.51 2.49 -12.40
N HIS A 70 -12.50 1.67 -12.72
CA HIS A 70 -12.51 0.75 -13.87
C HIS A 70 -13.59 -0.33 -13.76
N VAL A 71 -14.01 -0.68 -12.55
CA VAL A 71 -15.13 -1.60 -12.31
C VAL A 71 -16.46 -0.87 -12.25
N ALA A 72 -16.50 0.35 -11.70
CA ALA A 72 -17.71 1.13 -11.52
C ALA A 72 -18.24 1.71 -12.84
N PHE A 73 -17.38 2.22 -13.73
CA PHE A 73 -17.82 2.85 -14.97
C PHE A 73 -18.58 1.90 -15.92
N PRO A 74 -18.13 0.64 -16.15
CA PRO A 74 -18.90 -0.33 -16.93
C PRO A 74 -20.29 -0.64 -16.32
N ILE A 75 -20.41 -0.65 -14.99
CA ILE A 75 -21.70 -0.86 -14.32
C ILE A 75 -22.64 0.33 -14.60
N VAL A 76 -22.13 1.55 -14.43
CA VAL A 76 -22.87 2.79 -14.70
C VAL A 76 -23.29 2.83 -16.17
N TYR A 77 -22.41 2.43 -17.10
CA TYR A 77 -22.73 2.30 -18.53
C TYR A 77 -23.93 1.39 -18.78
N ILE A 78 -23.97 0.25 -18.10
CA ILE A 78 -25.03 -0.75 -18.30
C ILE A 78 -26.35 -0.30 -17.70
N ILE A 79 -26.32 0.47 -16.61
CA ILE A 79 -27.53 1.00 -15.96
C ILE A 79 -28.10 2.17 -16.76
N ILE A 80 -27.25 3.12 -17.17
CA ILE A 80 -27.66 4.39 -17.78
C ILE A 80 -27.74 4.30 -19.32
N GLY A 81 -27.08 3.31 -19.93
CA GLY A 81 -27.06 3.10 -21.38
C GLY A 81 -26.16 4.08 -22.15
N SER A 82 -25.58 5.07 -21.47
CA SER A 82 -24.60 6.00 -22.03
C SER A 82 -23.59 6.42 -20.96
N LEU A 83 -22.32 6.60 -21.37
CA LEU A 83 -21.31 7.22 -20.52
C LEU A 83 -21.15 8.69 -20.93
N PRO A 84 -21.35 9.65 -20.02
CA PRO A 84 -21.01 11.03 -20.30
C PRO A 84 -19.52 11.19 -20.61
N LYS A 85 -19.16 12.04 -21.58
CA LYS A 85 -17.75 12.26 -21.98
C LYS A 85 -16.85 12.70 -20.82
N TRP A 86 -17.40 13.46 -19.86
CA TRP A 86 -16.68 13.89 -18.67
C TRP A 86 -16.29 12.73 -17.74
N LEU A 87 -17.08 11.65 -17.73
CA LEU A 87 -16.80 10.44 -16.94
C LEU A 87 -15.55 9.72 -17.44
N VAL A 88 -15.37 9.65 -18.75
CA VAL A 88 -14.20 9.04 -19.39
C VAL A 88 -12.93 9.82 -19.06
N SER A 89 -12.97 11.16 -19.12
CA SER A 89 -11.83 11.99 -18.72
C SER A 89 -11.48 11.83 -17.24
N LEU A 90 -12.49 11.63 -16.38
CA LEU A 90 -12.34 11.41 -14.94
C LEU A 90 -11.69 10.05 -14.65
N GLU A 91 -12.03 9.01 -15.42
CA GLU A 91 -11.36 7.69 -15.36
C GLU A 91 -9.86 7.82 -15.60
N TRP A 92 -9.46 8.43 -16.71
CA TRP A 92 -8.04 8.61 -17.04
C TRP A 92 -7.29 9.47 -16.02
N ALA A 93 -7.94 10.52 -15.50
CA ALA A 93 -7.35 11.34 -14.44
C ALA A 93 -7.10 10.53 -13.15
N LEU A 94 -8.05 9.66 -12.77
CA LEU A 94 -7.90 8.77 -11.62
C LEU A 94 -6.78 7.73 -11.83
N THR A 95 -6.65 7.18 -13.03
CA THR A 95 -5.56 6.23 -13.36
C THR A 95 -4.20 6.90 -13.28
N ILE A 96 -4.05 8.13 -13.79
CA ILE A 96 -2.81 8.91 -13.71
C ILE A 96 -2.48 9.23 -12.25
N LEU A 97 -3.47 9.66 -11.47
CA LEU A 97 -3.30 9.94 -10.03
C LEU A 97 -2.85 8.68 -9.28
N ALA A 98 -3.44 7.53 -9.59
CA ALA A 98 -3.07 6.25 -9.01
C ALA A 98 -1.62 5.86 -9.35
N LEU A 99 -1.21 5.97 -10.62
CA LEU A 99 0.16 5.72 -11.05
C LEU A 99 1.16 6.61 -10.31
N LEU A 100 0.88 7.91 -10.22
CA LEU A 100 1.70 8.86 -9.46
C LEU A 100 1.77 8.48 -7.97
N SER A 101 0.65 8.07 -7.38
CA SER A 101 0.61 7.65 -5.98
C SER A 101 1.50 6.41 -5.73
N ILE A 102 1.51 5.44 -6.66
CA ILE A 102 2.37 4.25 -6.58
C ILE A 102 3.84 4.67 -6.62
N SER A 103 4.23 5.55 -7.55
CA SER A 103 5.59 6.07 -7.65
C SER A 103 6.04 6.85 -6.41
N LEU A 104 5.13 7.51 -5.69
CA LEU A 104 5.41 8.21 -4.43
C LEU A 104 5.46 7.27 -3.22
N VAL A 105 4.68 6.18 -3.24
CA VAL A 105 4.55 5.22 -2.14
C VAL A 105 5.71 4.22 -2.14
N ILE A 106 6.13 3.70 -3.30
CA ILE A 106 7.25 2.75 -3.46
C ILE A 106 8.53 3.20 -2.71
N PRO A 107 9.02 4.45 -2.84
CA PRO A 107 10.24 4.87 -2.16
C PRO A 107 10.09 5.00 -0.64
N ARG A 108 8.87 5.14 -0.10
CA ARG A 108 8.60 5.11 1.35
C ARG A 108 8.50 3.69 1.90
N ILE A 109 8.10 2.75 1.06
CA ILE A 109 7.92 1.35 1.40
C ILE A 109 9.24 0.57 1.26
N SER A 110 10.15 0.91 0.36
CA SER A 110 11.41 0.19 0.24
C SER A 110 12.28 0.33 1.51
N PRO A 111 12.55 -0.75 2.27
CA PRO A 111 13.46 -0.70 3.40
C PRO A 111 14.89 -0.36 2.95
N TYR A 112 15.27 -0.76 1.73
CA TYR A 112 16.59 -0.53 1.14
C TYR A 112 16.96 0.95 1.01
N LEU A 113 15.99 1.80 0.67
CA LEU A 113 16.22 3.25 0.54
C LEU A 113 16.43 3.94 1.89
N LYS A 114 15.85 3.42 2.98
CA LYS A 114 16.13 3.93 4.34
C LYS A 114 17.55 3.56 4.78
N THR A 115 18.01 2.35 4.50
CA THR A 115 19.37 1.91 4.82
C THR A 115 20.41 2.69 4.01
N LEU A 116 20.14 2.97 2.74
CA LEU A 116 21.00 3.81 1.88
C LEU A 116 21.08 5.26 2.37
N ARG A 117 19.95 5.86 2.81
CA ARG A 117 19.98 7.20 3.43
C ARG A 117 20.73 7.22 4.75
N ALA A 118 20.58 6.19 5.58
CA ALA A 118 21.33 6.06 6.82
C ALA A 118 22.84 5.97 6.53
N LYS A 119 23.25 5.10 5.60
CA LYS A 119 24.66 5.00 5.16
C LYS A 119 25.20 6.33 4.63
N LYS A 120 24.46 7.05 3.78
CA LYS A 120 24.89 8.39 3.30
C LYS A 120 25.05 9.40 4.45
N ARG A 121 24.21 9.35 5.48
CA ARG A 121 24.30 10.24 6.64
C ARG A 121 25.54 9.93 7.49
N PHE A 122 25.82 8.65 7.74
CA PHE A 122 27.04 8.23 8.43
C PHE A 122 28.30 8.62 7.66
N TYR A 123 28.31 8.40 6.34
CA TYR A 123 29.45 8.76 5.48
C TYR A 123 29.72 10.28 5.48
N LYS A 124 28.66 11.09 5.47
CA LYS A 124 28.79 12.56 5.52
C LYS A 124 29.35 13.03 6.87
N VAL A 125 28.94 12.41 7.98
CA VAL A 125 29.45 12.74 9.33
C VAL A 125 30.92 12.35 9.50
N SER A 126 31.34 11.19 8.98
CA SER A 126 32.74 10.76 9.06
C SER A 126 33.69 11.66 8.26
N ILE A 127 33.26 12.20 7.11
CA ILE A 127 34.07 13.13 6.32
C ILE A 127 34.23 14.48 7.04
N THR A 128 33.17 14.96 7.72
CA THR A 128 33.26 16.19 8.51
C THR A 128 34.20 16.03 9.72
N GLN A 129 34.25 14.86 10.36
CA GLN A 129 35.18 14.60 11.47
C GLN A 129 36.65 14.51 11.02
N SER A 130 36.94 13.97 9.83
CA SER A 130 38.32 13.93 9.30
C SER A 130 38.89 15.31 8.95
N GLN A 131 38.05 16.33 8.73
CA GLN A 131 38.49 17.70 8.45
C GLN A 131 38.71 18.54 9.73
N SER A 132 38.17 18.11 10.88
CA SER A 132 38.33 18.84 12.15
C SER A 132 39.56 18.42 12.97
N THR A 133 40.25 17.34 12.59
CA THR A 133 41.43 16.82 13.31
C THR A 133 42.75 17.19 12.63
N SER A 134 42.74 18.03 11.61
CA SER A 134 43.92 18.47 10.84
C SER A 134 44.30 19.92 11.11
N PHE A 135 44.21 20.37 12.37
CA PHE A 135 44.71 21.65 12.87
C PHE A 135 45.56 21.42 14.11
#